data_AF-A0A1H2MG51-F1
#
_entry.id   AF-A0A1H2MG51-F1
#
_cell.length_a   1.000
_cell.length_b   1.000
_cell.length_c   1.000
_cell.angle_alpha   90.00
_cell.angle_beta   90.00
_cell.angle_gamma   90.00
#
_symmetry.space_group_name_H-M   'P 1'
#
loop_
_entity.id
_entity.type
_entity.pdbx_description
1 polymer ?
#
loop_
_entity_poly.entity_id
_entity_poly.type
_entity_poly.pdbx_seq_one_letter_code
_entity_poly.pdbx_strand_id
1 'polypeptide(L)'
;MDDTGHSWTRVSNWVEPSDAERLVRAGTRFVVQECSSPPAVVRPERFRRDVKARMITAAGLGGHEGTSRVPTIMVGELWRSADGVELLLFVEQDPRPRGAEELQDSW
;
A
#
# COMPACT_ATOMS: atom_id res chain seq x y z
N MET A 1 11.96 -9.00 12.62
CA MET A 1 12.64 -10.09 11.91
C MET A 1 11.55 -10.96 11.35
N ASP A 2 11.50 -11.18 10.03
CA ASP A 2 10.51 -12.07 9.45
C ASP A 2 10.89 -13.55 9.69
N ASP A 3 9.99 -14.47 9.31
CA ASP A 3 10.21 -15.92 9.44
C ASP A 3 11.38 -16.43 8.60
N THR A 4 11.94 -15.59 7.72
CA THR A 4 13.14 -15.87 6.91
C THR A 4 14.42 -15.27 7.50
N GLY A 5 14.35 -14.62 8.67
CA GLY A 5 15.50 -14.08 9.38
C GLY A 5 15.95 -12.69 8.89
N HIS A 6 15.20 -12.04 8.00
CA HIS A 6 15.56 -10.70 7.53
C HIS A 6 15.03 -9.62 8.48
N SER A 7 15.90 -8.65 8.79
CA SER A 7 15.49 -7.35 9.32
C SER A 7 15.25 -6.40 8.15
N TRP A 8 14.07 -5.78 8.11
CA TRP A 8 13.69 -4.87 7.04
C TRP A 8 13.84 -3.42 7.48
N THR A 9 14.44 -2.60 6.63
CA THR A 9 14.52 -1.15 6.79
C THR A 9 13.69 -0.50 5.70
N ARG A 10 12.82 0.42 6.09
CA ARG A 10 12.02 1.18 5.13
C ARG A 10 12.91 2.15 4.36
N VAL A 11 12.84 2.08 3.03
CA VAL A 11 13.61 2.91 2.09
C VAL A 11 12.77 4.07 1.57
N SER A 12 11.49 3.83 1.28
CA SER A 12 10.55 4.88 0.87
C SER A 12 9.17 4.65 1.47
N ASN A 13 8.53 5.75 1.92
CA ASN A 13 7.15 5.77 2.39
C ASN A 13 6.13 5.84 1.25
N TRP A 14 6.57 6.17 0.04
CA TRP A 14 5.71 6.33 -1.12
C TRP A 14 6.38 5.81 -2.39
N VAL A 15 5.66 4.97 -3.11
CA VAL A 15 6.05 4.44 -4.42
C VAL A 15 4.91 4.70 -5.38
N GLU A 16 5.18 5.45 -6.43
CA GLU A 16 4.21 5.73 -7.49
C GLU A 16 3.74 4.42 -8.17
N PRO A 17 2.49 4.35 -8.67
CA PRO A 17 1.99 3.15 -9.33
C PRO A 17 2.85 2.64 -10.49
N SER A 18 3.49 3.57 -11.22
CA SER A 18 4.42 3.26 -12.34
C SER A 18 5.73 2.63 -11.86
N ASP A 19 6.31 3.17 -10.79
CA ASP A 19 7.54 2.63 -10.19
C ASP A 19 7.29 1.28 -9.54
N ALA A 20 6.17 1.12 -8.84
CA ALA A 20 5.75 -0.16 -8.27
C ALA A 20 5.59 -1.23 -9.36
N GLU A 21 4.98 -0.89 -10.50
CA GLU A 21 4.88 -1.83 -11.62
C GLU A 21 6.26 -2.22 -12.18
N ARG A 22 7.16 -1.24 -12.34
CA ARG A 22 8.52 -1.50 -12.84
C ARG A 22 9.27 -2.47 -11.93
N LEU A 23 9.19 -2.27 -10.62
CA LEU A 23 9.83 -3.12 -9.61
C LEU A 23 9.23 -4.54 -9.59
N VAL A 24 7.90 -4.68 -9.62
CA VAL A 24 7.25 -6.00 -9.71
C VAL A 24 7.68 -6.75 -10.99
N ARG A 25 7.76 -6.04 -12.13
CA ARG A 25 8.27 -6.63 -13.39
C ARG A 25 9.74 -7.03 -13.32
N ALA A 26 10.54 -6.33 -12.52
CA ALA A 26 11.95 -6.66 -12.28
C ALA A 26 12.13 -7.85 -11.31
N GLY A 27 11.04 -8.42 -10.79
CA GLY A 27 11.07 -9.56 -9.88
C GLY A 27 11.16 -9.19 -8.40
N THR A 28 11.02 -7.91 -8.05
CA THR A 28 10.93 -7.47 -6.66
C THR A 28 9.74 -8.16 -5.98
N ARG A 29 9.99 -8.76 -4.81
CA ARG A 29 8.95 -9.42 -4.03
C ARG A 29 8.00 -8.38 -3.47
N PHE A 30 6.75 -8.75 -3.27
CA PHE A 30 5.78 -7.85 -2.66
C PHE A 30 4.73 -8.56 -1.83
N VAL A 31 4.23 -7.83 -0.83
CA VAL A 31 3.19 -8.26 0.10
C VAL A 31 2.10 -7.20 0.16
N VAL A 32 0.87 -7.66 0.38
CA VAL A 32 -0.29 -6.79 0.59
C VAL A 32 -0.77 -6.99 2.02
N GLN A 33 -0.89 -5.89 2.76
CA GLN A 33 -1.46 -5.83 4.09
C GLN A 33 -2.78 -5.05 4.00
N GLU A 34 -3.90 -5.78 4.01
CA GLU A 34 -5.24 -5.19 4.12
C GLU A 34 -5.58 -5.05 5.61
N CYS A 35 -6.30 -3.98 6.01
CA CYS A 35 -6.56 -3.69 7.43
C CYS A 35 -7.26 -4.83 8.20
N SER A 36 -7.92 -5.75 7.50
CA SER A 36 -8.65 -6.89 8.07
C SER A 36 -8.03 -8.26 7.77
N SER A 37 -6.90 -8.32 7.05
CA SER A 37 -6.29 -9.58 6.60
C SER A 37 -4.81 -9.66 6.98
N PRO A 38 -4.30 -10.86 7.30
CA PRO A 38 -2.87 -11.04 7.48
C PRO A 38 -2.11 -10.70 6.19
N PRO A 39 -0.85 -10.19 6.31
CA PRO A 39 -0.02 -9.90 5.14
C PRO A 39 0.13 -11.14 4.25
N ALA A 40 -0.13 -10.98 2.95
CA ALA A 40 -0.02 -12.07 1.99
C ALA A 40 0.96 -11.73 0.86
N VAL A 41 1.87 -12.66 0.56
CA VAL A 41 2.70 -12.60 -0.66
C VAL A 41 1.79 -12.85 -1.85
N VAL A 42 1.86 -11.97 -2.83
CA VAL A 42 0.92 -11.94 -3.96
C VAL A 42 1.67 -12.15 -5.28
N ARG A 43 1.00 -12.81 -6.23
CA ARG A 43 1.57 -13.07 -7.56
C ARG A 43 1.56 -11.80 -8.42
N PRO A 44 2.54 -11.59 -9.31
CA PRO A 44 2.63 -10.41 -10.17
C PRO A 44 1.36 -10.10 -10.99
N GLU A 45 0.58 -11.12 -11.37
CA GLU A 45 -0.65 -10.92 -12.14
C GLU A 45 -1.75 -10.26 -11.29
N ARG A 46 -1.82 -10.59 -9.99
CA ARG A 46 -2.76 -9.99 -9.04
C ARG A 46 -2.43 -8.53 -8.77
N PHE A 47 -1.15 -8.14 -8.83
CA PHE A 47 -0.74 -6.75 -8.72
C PHE A 47 -1.43 -5.86 -9.76
N ARG A 48 -1.40 -6.26 -11.05
CA ARG A 48 -1.99 -5.45 -12.13
C ARG A 48 -3.50 -5.32 -12.02
N ARG A 49 -4.18 -6.41 -11.64
CA ARG A 49 -5.65 -6.46 -11.58
C ARG A 49 -6.21 -5.73 -10.37
N ASP A 50 -5.63 -5.95 -9.19
CA ASP A 50 -6.24 -5.56 -7.92
C ASP A 50 -5.46 -4.43 -7.22
N VAL A 51 -4.12 -4.55 -7.11
CA VAL A 51 -3.29 -3.61 -6.33
C VAL A 51 -3.08 -2.28 -7.06
N LYS A 52 -2.60 -2.34 -8.31
CA LYS A 52 -2.30 -1.16 -9.13
C LYS A 52 -3.55 -0.31 -9.38
N ALA A 53 -4.69 -0.96 -9.64
CA ALA A 53 -5.96 -0.28 -9.83
C ALA A 53 -6.36 0.55 -8.61
N ARG A 54 -6.26 -0.03 -7.40
CA ARG A 54 -6.53 0.67 -6.13
C ARG A 54 -5.58 1.84 -5.89
N MET A 55 -4.28 1.69 -6.20
CA MET A 55 -3.31 2.79 -6.10
C MET A 55 -3.62 3.94 -7.07
N ILE A 56 -4.05 3.64 -8.30
CA ILE A 56 -4.44 4.67 -9.30
C ILE A 56 -5.70 5.41 -8.85
N THR A 57 -6.70 4.70 -8.32
CA THR A 57 -7.90 5.34 -7.78
C THR A 57 -7.53 6.36 -6.69
N ALA A 58 -6.56 6.05 -5.81
CA ALA A 58 -6.07 7.00 -4.82
C ALA A 58 -5.45 8.27 -5.44
N ALA A 59 -4.65 8.13 -6.49
CA ALA A 59 -4.09 9.28 -7.22
C ALA A 59 -5.16 10.11 -7.96
N GLY A 60 -6.27 9.48 -8.35
CA GLY A 60 -7.40 10.11 -9.06
C GLY A 60 -8.47 10.77 -8.18
N LEU A 61 -8.42 10.61 -6.85
CA LEU A 61 -9.42 11.17 -5.91
C LEU A 61 -9.32 12.70 -5.71
N GLY A 62 -8.54 13.41 -6.54
CA GLY A 62 -8.54 14.87 -6.64
C GLY A 62 -9.84 15.46 -7.19
N GLY A 63 -10.84 14.66 -7.56
CA GLY A 63 -12.16 15.18 -7.91
C GLY A 63 -13.15 14.10 -8.30
N HIS A 64 -14.05 13.73 -7.38
CA HIS A 64 -15.48 13.59 -7.66
C HIS A 64 -16.27 13.27 -6.39
N GLU A 65 -17.28 14.10 -6.15
CA GLU A 65 -18.31 13.93 -5.14
C GLU A 65 -19.19 12.71 -5.44
N GLY A 66 -19.72 12.10 -4.38
CA GLY A 66 -20.96 11.34 -4.47
C GLY A 66 -20.83 9.83 -4.68
N THR A 67 -20.16 9.12 -3.76
CA THR A 67 -20.62 7.81 -3.28
C THR A 67 -19.90 7.47 -1.98
N SER A 68 -20.67 7.24 -0.91
CA SER A 68 -20.16 6.91 0.42
C SER A 68 -19.65 5.46 0.46
N ARG A 69 -18.53 5.21 -0.21
CA ARG A 69 -17.59 4.15 0.14
C ARG A 69 -16.26 4.84 0.25
N VAL A 70 -15.83 5.06 1.48
CA VAL A 70 -14.48 5.52 1.79
C VAL A 70 -13.51 4.64 0.98
N PRO A 71 -12.87 5.16 -0.07
CA PRO A 71 -12.07 4.33 -0.96
C PRO A 71 -10.80 3.95 -0.21
N THR A 72 -10.67 2.68 0.15
CA THR A 72 -9.40 2.06 0.60
C THR A 72 -8.23 2.61 -0.20
N ILE A 73 -7.35 3.39 0.43
CA ILE A 73 -6.11 3.89 -0.20
C ILE A 73 -5.06 2.81 -0.02
N MET A 74 -4.43 2.36 -1.11
CA MET A 74 -3.28 1.46 -1.05
C MET A 74 -2.00 2.29 -1.17
N VAL A 75 -1.20 2.35 -0.11
CA VAL A 75 0.10 3.01 -0.10
C VAL A 75 1.20 1.99 -0.35
N GLY A 76 2.03 2.24 -1.37
CA GLY A 76 3.21 1.43 -1.65
C GLY A 76 4.44 1.94 -0.89
N GLU A 77 5.08 1.07 -0.12
CA GLU A 77 6.33 1.32 0.60
C GLU A 77 7.42 0.39 0.07
N LEU A 78 8.63 0.91 -0.14
CA LEU A 78 9.79 0.09 -0.46
C LEU A 78 10.59 -0.19 0.80
N TRP A 79 10.85 -1.47 1.05
CA TRP A 79 11.64 -1.97 2.17
C TRP A 79 12.82 -2.77 1.64
N ARG A 80 13.94 -2.73 2.36
CA ARG A 80 15.16 -3.45 2.00
C ARG A 80 15.77 -4.14 3.22
N SER A 81 16.22 -5.37 3.04
CA SER A 81 16.96 -6.12 4.07
C SER A 81 18.44 -5.72 4.09
N ALA A 82 19.18 -6.12 5.15
CA ALA A 82 20.61 -5.82 5.27
C ALA A 82 21.47 -6.44 4.15
N ASP A 83 21.03 -7.56 3.58
CA ASP A 83 21.67 -8.29 2.48
C ASP A 83 21.19 -7.84 1.09
N GLY A 84 20.38 -6.79 1.00
CA GLY A 84 20.01 -6.13 -0.25
C GLY A 84 18.76 -6.69 -0.93
N VAL A 85 18.04 -7.61 -0.31
CA VAL A 85 16.74 -8.09 -0.82
C VAL A 85 15.72 -6.96 -0.68
N GLU A 86 14.90 -6.77 -1.72
CA GLU A 86 13.87 -5.74 -1.76
C GLU A 86 12.47 -6.33 -1.60
N LEU A 87 11.63 -5.61 -0.87
CA LEU A 87 10.24 -5.93 -0.63
C LEU A 87 9.38 -4.69 -0.83
N LEU A 88 8.37 -4.80 -1.67
CA LEU A 88 7.29 -3.81 -1.74
C LEU A 88 6.17 -4.21 -0.79
N LEU A 89 5.84 -3.32 0.15
CA LEU A 89 4.70 -3.48 1.04
C LEU A 89 3.59 -2.54 0.59
N PHE A 90 2.42 -3.08 0.29
CA PHE A 90 1.23 -2.28 0.01
C PHE A 90 0.29 -2.34 1.20
N VAL A 91 0.06 -1.20 1.84
CA VAL A 91 -0.78 -1.09 3.04
C VAL A 91 -2.08 -0.38 2.68
N GLU A 92 -3.19 -0.99 3.04
CA GLU A 92 -4.49 -0.31 3.06
C GLU A 92 -4.51 0.73 4.16
N GLN A 93 -4.82 1.96 3.81
CA GLN A 93 -5.05 3.07 4.73
C GLN A 93 -6.51 3.49 4.64
N ASP A 94 -7.11 3.75 5.81
CA ASP A 94 -8.32 4.54 5.88
C ASP A 94 -7.97 5.98 5.43
N PRO A 95 -8.63 6.51 4.39
CA PRO A 95 -8.50 7.90 3.94
C PRO A 95 -8.77 8.94 5.01
N ARG A 96 -9.46 8.57 6.09
CA ARG A 96 -9.79 9.52 7.15
C ARG A 96 -8.49 10.00 7.81
N PRO A 97 -8.23 11.32 7.81
CA PRO A 97 -7.08 11.85 8.52
C PRO A 97 -7.17 11.43 9.98
N ARG A 98 -6.04 10.98 10.56
CA ARG A 98 -5.93 10.78 12.02
C ARG A 98 -6.27 12.12 12.69
N GLY A 99 -7.48 12.22 13.25
CA GLY A 99 -8.04 13.48 13.78
C GLY A 99 -9.50 13.75 13.39
N ALA A 100 -10.10 13.01 12.46
CA ALA A 100 -11.52 13.17 12.12
C ALA A 100 -12.50 12.71 13.23
N GLU A 101 -12.00 12.10 14.31
CA GLU A 101 -12.79 11.71 15.48
C GLU A 101 -13.01 12.87 16.48
N GLU A 102 -12.26 13.99 16.41
CA GLU A 102 -12.37 15.07 17.41
C GLU A 102 -13.48 16.12 17.14
N LEU A 103 -14.27 15.98 16.06
CA LEU A 103 -15.30 16.96 15.69
C LEU A 103 -16.75 16.55 16.02
N GLN A 104 -16.97 15.49 16.79
CA GLN A 104 -18.33 15.04 17.16
C GLN A 104 -18.81 15.43 18.57
N ASP A 105 -17.94 15.95 19.45
CA ASP A 105 -18.31 16.37 20.82
C ASP A 105 -18.32 17.89 21.02
N SER A 106 -19.00 18.63 20.14
CA SER A 106 -19.26 20.06 20.35
C SER A 106 -20.65 20.42 19.82
N TRP A 107 -21.67 20.00 20.55
CA TRP A 107 -23.04 20.53 20.46
C TRP A 107 -23.48 21.01 21.84
#